data_AF-C6RDY3-F1
#
_entry.id   AF-C6RDY3-F1
#
_cell.length_a   1.000
_cell.length_b   1.000
_cell.length_c   1.000
_cell.angle_alpha   90.00
_cell.angle_beta   90.00
_cell.angle_gamma   90.00
#
_symmetry.space_group_name_H-M   'P 1'
#
loop_
_entity.id
_entity.type
_entity.pdbx_description
1 polymer ?
#
loop_
_entity_poly.entity_id
_entity_poly.type
_entity_poly.pdbx_seq_one_letter_code
_entity_poly.pdbx_strand_id
1 'polypeptide(L)'
;MADIVLASGYRPKLKETPSLFAGIRDENSTFLRSLYVALQNYPNYEPMLELLLKHGVVGQPTKEELKKAYEECYKKRKGLIDYKENYIYKMNKGIDEEGEAKLRKNKKYEHLCTECLYHEGLLQYKPQPIDPKRIKRFDNQINFHSHFCPDENATFKDIRAFIKWANEMEKQDGINSAIGRAESGMAQVIYVD
;
A
#
# COMPACT_ATOMS: atom_id res chain seq x y z
N MET A 1 20.22 -7.33 27.50
CA MET A 1 21.12 -8.30 26.82
C MET A 1 21.66 -7.74 25.50
N ALA A 2 20.82 -7.28 24.56
CA ALA A 2 21.27 -6.75 23.27
C ALA A 2 22.28 -5.57 23.35
N ASP A 3 22.05 -4.59 24.24
CA ASP A 3 22.99 -3.45 24.41
C ASP A 3 24.37 -3.89 24.87
N ILE A 4 24.44 -4.86 25.79
CA ILE A 4 25.70 -5.43 26.30
C ILE A 4 26.47 -6.12 25.17
N VAL A 5 25.76 -6.89 24.32
CA VAL A 5 26.36 -7.62 23.20
C VAL A 5 26.89 -6.66 22.14
N LEU A 6 26.12 -5.63 21.75
CA LEU A 6 26.58 -4.64 20.77
C LEU A 6 27.73 -3.79 21.31
N ALA A 7 27.68 -3.41 22.60
CA ALA A 7 28.76 -2.69 23.27
C ALA A 7 30.06 -3.49 23.36
N SER A 8 30.01 -4.82 23.32
CA SER A 8 31.22 -5.67 23.27
C SER A 8 31.91 -5.66 21.89
N GLY A 9 31.41 -4.88 20.93
CA GLY A 9 31.91 -4.80 19.56
C GLY A 9 31.40 -5.90 18.64
N TYR A 10 30.44 -6.73 19.09
CA TYR A 10 29.79 -7.70 18.22
C TYR A 10 29.06 -6.99 17.08
N ARG A 11 29.32 -7.42 15.84
CA ARG A 11 28.67 -6.91 14.64
C ARG A 11 27.70 -7.95 14.11
N PRO A 12 26.38 -7.70 14.15
CA PRO A 12 25.40 -8.60 13.57
C PRO A 12 25.69 -8.85 12.09
N LYS A 13 25.61 -10.11 11.66
CA LYS A 13 25.75 -10.48 10.25
C LYS A 13 24.45 -10.19 9.50
N LEU A 14 24.59 -9.90 8.22
CA LEU A 14 23.46 -9.80 7.29
C LEU A 14 22.88 -11.20 7.05
N LYS A 15 21.56 -11.28 6.87
CA LYS A 15 20.89 -12.53 6.47
C LYS A 15 21.27 -12.90 5.04
N GLU A 16 21.42 -14.20 4.78
CA GLU A 16 21.71 -14.67 3.42
C GLU A 16 20.48 -14.54 2.50
N THR A 17 19.27 -14.62 3.08
CA THR A 17 18.01 -14.45 2.35
C THR A 17 17.45 -13.03 2.53
N PRO A 18 17.16 -12.30 1.43
CA PRO A 18 16.51 -11.00 1.50
C PRO A 18 15.09 -11.12 2.06
N SER A 19 14.67 -10.16 2.89
CA SER A 19 13.25 -10.01 3.26
C SER A 19 12.48 -9.32 2.15
N LEU A 20 11.20 -9.66 2.00
CA LEU A 20 10.27 -8.80 1.27
C LEU A 20 10.03 -7.55 2.12
N PHE A 21 10.12 -6.37 1.52
CA PHE A 21 9.95 -5.09 2.20
C PHE A 21 9.09 -4.12 1.37
N ALA A 22 8.23 -3.37 2.05
CA ALA A 22 7.37 -2.38 1.42
C ALA A 22 8.20 -1.24 0.82
N GLY A 23 8.34 -1.20 -0.52
CA GLY A 23 8.94 -0.08 -1.25
C GLY A 23 10.41 -0.24 -1.66
N ILE A 24 11.11 -1.31 -1.26
CA ILE A 24 12.45 -1.65 -1.76
C ILE A 24 12.45 -3.11 -2.22
N ARG A 25 12.84 -3.35 -3.48
CA ARG A 25 12.83 -4.68 -4.13
C ARG A 25 14.17 -5.08 -4.77
N ASP A 26 15.25 -4.38 -4.42
CA ASP A 26 16.57 -4.69 -4.94
C ASP A 26 17.20 -5.85 -4.16
N GLU A 27 17.30 -7.04 -4.73
CA GLU A 27 17.84 -8.24 -4.08
C GLU A 27 19.32 -8.11 -3.65
N ASN A 28 20.04 -7.15 -4.23
CA ASN A 28 21.41 -6.80 -3.87
C ASN A 28 21.49 -5.76 -2.74
N SER A 29 20.34 -5.24 -2.30
CA SER A 29 20.24 -4.33 -1.18
C SER A 29 20.81 -4.95 0.10
N THR A 30 21.80 -4.28 0.66
CA THR A 30 22.32 -4.60 2.00
C THR A 30 21.23 -4.37 3.05
N PHE A 31 20.35 -3.38 2.84
CA PHE A 31 19.22 -3.11 3.74
C PHE A 31 18.25 -4.29 3.82
N LEU A 32 17.89 -4.94 2.71
CA LEU A 32 16.96 -6.08 2.72
C LEU A 32 17.48 -7.30 3.47
N ARG A 33 18.79 -7.35 3.75
CA ARG A 33 19.46 -8.40 4.53
C ARG A 33 19.81 -7.94 5.95
N SER A 34 19.52 -6.69 6.29
CA SER A 34 19.89 -6.07 7.58
C SER A 34 18.91 -6.39 8.70
N LEU A 35 19.25 -5.99 9.94
CA LEU A 35 18.30 -6.03 11.04
C LEU A 35 17.22 -4.95 10.95
N TYR A 36 17.48 -3.83 10.26
CA TYR A 36 16.53 -2.73 10.13
C TYR A 36 15.27 -3.15 9.36
N VAL A 37 15.42 -4.05 8.38
CA VAL A 37 14.29 -4.56 7.58
C VAL A 37 13.23 -5.25 8.45
N ALA A 38 13.65 -5.89 9.55
CA ALA A 38 12.75 -6.63 10.42
C ALA A 38 11.89 -5.70 11.29
N LEU A 39 12.33 -4.46 11.50
CA LEU A 39 11.66 -3.49 12.37
C LEU A 39 10.25 -3.13 11.89
N GLN A 40 9.96 -3.24 10.60
CA GLN A 40 8.59 -3.03 10.08
C GLN A 40 7.57 -4.01 10.68
N ASN A 41 8.00 -5.18 11.15
CA ASN A 41 7.12 -6.23 11.67
C ASN A 41 6.94 -6.19 13.19
N TYR A 42 7.63 -5.29 13.90
CA TYR A 42 7.57 -5.20 15.37
C TYR A 42 6.83 -3.94 15.81
N PRO A 43 5.67 -4.03 16.47
CA PRO A 43 4.89 -2.85 16.88
C PRO A 43 5.62 -1.87 17.82
N ASN A 44 6.62 -2.34 18.55
CA ASN A 44 7.46 -1.58 19.48
C ASN A 44 8.91 -1.51 18.98
N TYR A 45 9.09 -1.15 17.71
CA TYR A 45 10.38 -1.17 17.04
C TYR A 45 11.34 -0.06 17.51
N GLU A 46 10.85 1.04 18.07
CA GLU A 46 11.63 2.25 18.33
C GLU A 46 12.84 1.99 19.23
N PRO A 47 12.73 1.29 20.37
CA PRO A 47 13.90 1.01 21.21
C PRO A 47 14.98 0.20 20.49
N MET A 48 14.57 -0.72 19.61
CA MET A 48 15.50 -1.50 18.80
C MET A 48 16.17 -0.63 17.74
N LEU A 49 15.39 0.23 17.07
CA LEU A 49 15.92 1.20 16.11
C LEU A 49 16.98 2.11 16.76
N GLU A 50 16.68 2.68 17.93
CA GLU A 50 17.64 3.50 18.68
C GLU A 50 18.92 2.74 18.99
N LEU A 51 18.80 1.48 19.41
CA LEU A 51 19.94 0.65 19.78
C LEU A 51 20.84 0.35 18.57
N LEU A 52 20.24 0.00 17.42
CA LEU A 52 20.98 -0.27 16.19
C LEU A 52 21.73 0.97 15.69
N LEU A 53 21.09 2.14 15.77
CA LEU A 53 21.69 3.41 15.37
C LEU A 53 22.81 3.85 16.31
N LYS A 54 22.61 3.73 17.63
CA LYS A 54 23.61 4.06 18.67
C LYS A 54 24.92 3.30 18.46
N HIS A 55 24.84 2.03 18.06
CA HIS A 55 26.00 1.16 17.85
C HIS A 55 26.49 1.11 16.40
N GLY A 56 25.91 1.93 15.51
CA GLY A 56 26.34 2.00 14.11
C GLY A 56 26.21 0.66 13.36
N VAL A 57 25.16 -0.12 13.65
CA VAL A 57 24.94 -1.41 13.00
C VAL A 57 24.79 -1.21 11.50
N VAL A 58 25.52 -2.02 10.72
CA VAL A 58 25.58 -1.97 9.25
C VAL A 58 24.24 -2.35 8.60
N GLY A 59 24.05 -1.93 7.35
CA GLY A 59 22.85 -2.24 6.56
C GLY A 59 21.70 -1.25 6.75
N GLN A 60 21.99 -0.02 7.16
CA GLN A 60 21.02 1.08 7.03
C GLN A 60 20.67 1.31 5.54
N PRO A 61 19.46 1.81 5.23
CA PRO A 61 19.10 2.14 3.86
C PRO A 61 19.95 3.30 3.33
N THR A 62 20.32 3.25 2.05
CA THR A 62 20.98 4.35 1.36
C THR A 62 20.02 5.50 1.08
N LYS A 63 20.55 6.66 0.67
CA LYS A 63 19.71 7.81 0.28
C LYS A 63 18.83 7.47 -0.92
N GLU A 64 19.36 6.69 -1.86
CA GLU A 64 18.66 6.22 -3.05
C GLU A 64 17.54 5.25 -2.68
N GLU A 65 17.76 4.36 -1.70
CA GLU A 65 16.75 3.46 -1.17
C GLU A 65 15.62 4.20 -0.46
N LEU A 66 15.95 5.20 0.37
CA LEU A 66 14.96 6.08 1.00
C LEU A 66 14.13 6.84 -0.04
N LYS A 67 14.77 7.33 -1.11
CA LYS A 67 14.09 8.02 -2.21
C LYS A 67 13.13 7.09 -2.96
N LYS A 68 13.59 5.89 -3.35
CA LYS A 68 12.75 4.89 -4.04
C LYS A 68 11.54 4.48 -3.20
N ALA A 69 11.74 4.24 -1.90
CA ALA A 69 10.63 3.91 -1.00
C ALA A 69 9.62 5.06 -0.90
N TYR A 70 10.10 6.30 -0.87
CA TYR A 70 9.24 7.48 -0.86
C TYR A 70 8.45 7.61 -2.16
N GLU A 71 9.09 7.43 -3.32
CA GLU A 71 8.45 7.45 -4.64
C GLU A 71 7.32 6.39 -4.72
N GLU A 72 7.55 5.19 -4.21
CA GLU A 72 6.52 4.14 -4.14
C GLU A 72 5.37 4.51 -3.19
N CYS A 73 5.65 5.13 -2.04
CA CYS A 73 4.60 5.67 -1.16
C CYS A 73 3.75 6.72 -1.90
N TYR A 74 4.38 7.68 -2.56
CA TYR A 74 3.70 8.75 -3.27
C TYR A 74 2.87 8.22 -4.44
N LYS A 75 3.42 7.26 -5.20
CA LYS A 75 2.71 6.60 -6.30
C LYS A 75 1.44 5.89 -5.83
N LYS A 76 1.48 5.22 -4.67
CA LYS A 76 0.28 4.61 -4.07
C LYS A 76 -0.78 5.67 -3.75
N ARG A 77 -0.38 6.78 -3.13
CA ARG A 77 -1.29 7.91 -2.83
C ARG A 77 -1.96 8.45 -4.09
N LYS A 78 -1.17 8.75 -5.12
CA LYS A 78 -1.65 9.27 -6.41
C LYS A 78 -2.64 8.32 -7.05
N GLY A 79 -2.29 7.03 -7.12
CA GLY A 79 -3.19 5.99 -7.63
C GLY A 79 -4.51 5.91 -6.86
N LEU A 80 -4.50 6.05 -5.52
CA LEU A 80 -5.73 6.06 -4.71
C LEU A 80 -6.63 7.27 -5.01
N ILE A 81 -6.04 8.45 -5.25
CA ILE A 81 -6.78 9.64 -5.68
C ILE A 81 -7.43 9.39 -7.04
N ASP A 82 -6.66 8.91 -8.01
CA ASP A 82 -7.16 8.59 -9.36
C ASP A 82 -8.29 7.54 -9.31
N TYR A 83 -8.15 6.50 -8.48
CA TYR A 83 -9.20 5.49 -8.29
C TYR A 83 -10.46 6.07 -7.66
N LYS A 84 -10.32 6.98 -6.69
CA LYS A 84 -11.47 7.66 -6.05
C LYS A 84 -12.20 8.53 -7.07
N GLU A 85 -11.48 9.33 -7.85
CA GLU A 85 -12.06 10.21 -8.87
C GLU A 85 -12.75 9.40 -9.97
N ASN A 86 -12.10 8.35 -10.47
CA ASN A 86 -12.69 7.44 -11.46
C ASN A 86 -13.94 6.73 -10.92
N TYR A 87 -13.93 6.32 -9.65
CA TYR A 87 -15.12 5.76 -9.01
C TYR A 87 -16.28 6.77 -9.01
N ILE A 88 -16.05 7.99 -8.53
CA ILE A 88 -17.07 9.06 -8.52
C ILE A 88 -17.58 9.35 -9.93
N TYR A 89 -16.67 9.47 -10.91
CA TYR A 89 -17.01 9.67 -12.31
C TYR A 89 -17.92 8.56 -12.85
N LYS A 90 -17.60 7.29 -12.61
CA LYS A 90 -18.41 6.15 -13.06
C LYS A 90 -19.80 6.13 -12.42
N MET A 91 -19.88 6.42 -11.12
CA MET A 91 -21.17 6.49 -10.41
C MET A 91 -22.05 7.62 -10.95
N ASN A 92 -21.47 8.80 -11.21
CA ASN A 92 -22.19 9.95 -11.76
C ASN A 92 -22.58 9.77 -13.22
N LYS A 93 -21.69 9.20 -14.05
CA LYS A 93 -21.99 8.90 -15.46
C LYS A 93 -23.08 7.83 -15.55
N GLY A 94 -23.04 6.83 -14.68
CA GLY A 94 -24.09 5.81 -14.62
C GLY A 94 -24.10 4.93 -15.86
N ILE A 95 -22.96 4.38 -16.24
CA ILE A 95 -22.89 3.48 -17.39
C ILE A 95 -23.74 2.24 -17.09
N ASP A 96 -24.75 1.97 -17.92
CA ASP A 96 -25.62 0.80 -17.84
C ASP A 96 -24.94 -0.42 -18.48
N GLU A 97 -23.88 -0.94 -17.84
CA GLU A 97 -23.12 -2.09 -18.32
C GLU A 97 -24.01 -3.33 -18.51
N GLU A 98 -25.02 -3.51 -17.65
CA GLU A 98 -25.99 -4.62 -17.77
C GLU A 98 -26.91 -4.44 -18.98
N GLY A 99 -27.42 -3.22 -19.20
CA GLY A 99 -28.20 -2.88 -20.39
C GLY A 99 -27.38 -3.06 -21.66
N GLU A 100 -26.12 -2.61 -21.66
CA GLU A 100 -25.22 -2.79 -22.79
C GLU A 100 -24.98 -4.29 -23.07
N ALA A 101 -24.65 -5.07 -22.05
CA ALA A 101 -24.44 -6.52 -22.20
C ALA A 101 -25.69 -7.24 -22.76
N LYS A 102 -26.90 -6.77 -22.42
CA LYS A 102 -28.15 -7.27 -23.01
C LYS A 102 -28.28 -6.88 -24.48
N LEU A 103 -28.00 -5.64 -24.85
CA LEU A 103 -28.05 -5.18 -26.24
C LEU A 103 -27.03 -5.90 -27.14
N ARG A 104 -25.83 -6.14 -26.63
CA ARG A 104 -24.73 -6.80 -27.36
C ARG A 104 -25.02 -8.24 -27.75
N LYS A 105 -26.00 -8.90 -27.12
CA LYS A 105 -26.47 -10.24 -27.55
C LYS A 105 -27.14 -10.22 -28.93
N ASN A 106 -27.59 -9.05 -29.40
CA ASN A 106 -28.13 -8.87 -30.73
C ASN A 106 -27.03 -8.42 -31.71
N LYS A 107 -26.77 -9.24 -32.74
CA LYS A 107 -25.78 -8.96 -33.80
C LYS A 107 -25.97 -7.58 -34.48
N LYS A 108 -27.19 -7.04 -34.47
CA LYS A 108 -27.50 -5.69 -34.98
C LYS A 108 -26.72 -4.61 -34.23
N TYR A 109 -26.46 -4.77 -32.93
CA TYR A 109 -25.83 -3.74 -32.10
C TYR A 109 -24.37 -4.07 -31.72
N GLU A 110 -23.91 -5.27 -32.08
CA GLU A 110 -22.57 -5.76 -31.75
C GLU A 110 -21.44 -4.87 -32.31
N HIS A 111 -21.64 -4.27 -33.49
CA HIS A 111 -20.65 -3.42 -34.16
C HIS A 111 -20.69 -1.94 -33.73
N LEU A 112 -21.72 -1.51 -32.98
CA LEU A 112 -21.86 -0.11 -32.57
C LEU A 112 -20.89 0.22 -31.43
N CYS A 113 -20.39 1.44 -31.35
CA CYS A 113 -19.59 1.86 -30.20
C CYS A 113 -20.48 2.04 -28.96
N THR A 114 -19.93 1.90 -27.74
CA THR A 114 -20.72 2.09 -26.50
C THR A 114 -21.38 3.47 -26.48
N GLU A 115 -20.64 4.53 -26.83
CA GLU A 115 -21.18 5.90 -26.91
C GLU A 115 -22.28 6.03 -27.97
N CYS A 116 -22.19 5.29 -29.07
CA CYS A 116 -23.19 5.24 -30.14
C CYS A 116 -24.52 4.69 -29.60
N LEU A 117 -24.48 3.68 -28.73
CA LEU A 117 -25.68 3.12 -28.09
C LEU A 117 -26.40 4.17 -27.22
N TYR A 118 -25.66 5.05 -26.54
CA TYR A 118 -26.26 6.17 -25.79
C TYR A 118 -26.78 7.27 -26.73
N HIS A 119 -26.03 7.62 -27.78
CA HIS A 119 -26.45 8.63 -28.77
C HIS A 119 -27.72 8.24 -29.52
N GLU A 120 -27.87 6.96 -29.87
CA GLU A 120 -29.08 6.42 -30.52
C GLU A 120 -30.24 6.22 -29.53
N GLY A 121 -30.05 6.50 -28.24
CA GLY A 121 -31.07 6.32 -27.20
C GLY A 121 -31.36 4.85 -26.87
N LEU A 122 -30.56 3.91 -27.37
CA LEU A 122 -30.66 2.48 -27.07
C LEU A 122 -30.25 2.17 -25.63
N LEU A 123 -29.31 2.95 -25.09
CA LEU A 123 -28.96 2.98 -23.68
C LEU A 123 -29.32 4.33 -23.06
N GLN A 124 -29.57 4.29 -21.75
CA GLN A 124 -29.80 5.46 -20.94
C GLN A 124 -28.78 5.46 -19.81
N TYR A 125 -28.22 6.63 -19.51
CA TYR A 125 -27.40 6.78 -18.33
C TYR A 125 -28.24 6.54 -17.08
N LYS A 126 -27.71 5.73 -16.18
CA LYS A 126 -28.31 5.36 -14.89
C LYS A 126 -27.37 5.75 -13.75
N PRO A 127 -27.24 7.05 -13.42
CA PRO A 127 -26.40 7.48 -12.30
C PRO A 127 -26.75 6.71 -11.03
N GLN A 128 -25.73 6.27 -10.33
CA GLN A 128 -25.89 5.50 -9.10
C GLN A 128 -25.48 6.36 -7.90
N PRO A 129 -26.16 6.21 -6.75
CA PRO A 129 -25.75 6.90 -5.54
C PRO A 129 -24.35 6.45 -5.13
N ILE A 130 -23.50 7.41 -4.80
CA ILE A 130 -22.14 7.15 -4.34
C ILE A 130 -22.21 6.46 -2.98
N ASP A 131 -21.51 5.33 -2.81
CA ASP A 131 -21.42 4.64 -1.52
C ASP A 131 -20.52 5.43 -0.54
N PRO A 132 -21.07 6.00 0.54
CA PRO A 132 -20.29 6.77 1.50
C PRO A 132 -19.20 5.95 2.20
N LYS A 133 -19.42 4.64 2.40
CA LYS A 133 -18.41 3.76 3.03
C LYS A 133 -17.20 3.59 2.12
N ARG A 134 -17.41 3.48 0.81
CA ARG A 134 -16.34 3.37 -0.18
C ARG A 134 -15.53 4.66 -0.28
N ILE A 135 -16.19 5.82 -0.27
CA ILE A 135 -15.51 7.13 -0.21
C ILE A 135 -14.66 7.25 1.05
N LYS A 136 -15.23 6.93 2.22
CA LYS A 136 -14.49 6.96 3.49
C LYS A 136 -13.26 6.05 3.47
N ARG A 137 -13.34 4.89 2.82
CA ARG A 137 -12.20 3.97 2.65
C ARG A 137 -11.09 4.61 1.81
N PHE A 138 -11.43 5.25 0.68
CA PHE A 138 -10.45 6.00 -0.11
C PHE A 138 -9.82 7.13 0.70
N ASP A 139 -10.63 7.93 1.39
CA ASP A 139 -10.14 9.06 2.20
C ASP A 139 -9.17 8.61 3.28
N ASN A 140 -9.48 7.53 3.99
CA ASN A 140 -8.59 7.00 5.02
C ASN A 140 -7.23 6.59 4.45
N GLN A 141 -7.19 5.90 3.29
CA GLN A 141 -5.93 5.47 2.67
C GLN A 141 -5.15 6.67 2.09
N ILE A 142 -5.84 7.61 1.46
CA ILE A 142 -5.22 8.84 0.93
C ILE A 142 -4.61 9.65 2.08
N ASN A 143 -5.34 9.83 3.18
CA ASN A 143 -4.88 10.58 4.34
C ASN A 143 -3.68 9.90 5.01
N PHE A 144 -3.70 8.57 5.11
CA PHE A 144 -2.56 7.79 5.60
C PHE A 144 -1.30 8.10 4.79
N HIS A 145 -1.35 7.93 3.46
CA HIS A 145 -0.17 8.20 2.63
C HIS A 145 0.20 9.68 2.62
N SER A 146 -0.76 10.60 2.65
CA SER A 146 -0.50 12.05 2.69
C SER A 146 0.28 12.46 3.95
N HIS A 147 0.14 11.74 5.06
CA HIS A 147 0.92 11.98 6.28
C HIS A 147 2.41 11.68 6.11
N PHE A 148 2.76 10.68 5.29
CA PHE A 148 4.14 10.20 5.13
C PHE A 148 4.81 10.70 3.85
N CYS A 149 4.06 10.79 2.75
CA CYS A 149 4.56 11.15 1.42
C CYS A 149 3.65 12.19 0.71
N PRO A 150 3.64 13.46 1.19
CA PRO A 150 2.82 14.51 0.61
C PRO A 150 3.32 15.08 -0.74
N ASP A 151 4.59 14.93 -1.12
CA ASP A 151 5.20 15.70 -2.22
C ASP A 151 5.91 14.82 -3.27
N GLU A 152 5.63 14.98 -4.58
CA GLU A 152 6.08 14.07 -5.66
C GLU A 152 7.60 13.85 -5.78
N ASN A 153 8.42 14.80 -5.32
CA ASN A 153 9.87 14.81 -5.54
C ASN A 153 10.68 14.82 -4.24
N ALA A 154 10.05 14.46 -3.12
CA ALA A 154 10.70 14.41 -1.82
C ALA A 154 11.35 13.04 -1.55
N THR A 155 11.92 12.89 -0.35
CA THR A 155 12.49 11.64 0.17
C THR A 155 12.19 11.55 1.66
N PHE A 156 12.27 10.36 2.23
CA PHE A 156 12.21 10.22 3.69
C PHE A 156 13.38 10.98 4.32
N LYS A 157 13.06 11.81 5.34
CA LYS A 157 14.04 12.63 6.05
C LYS A 157 15.21 11.80 6.57
N ASP A 158 14.90 10.64 7.14
CA ASP A 158 15.86 9.71 7.72
C ASP A 158 15.22 8.31 7.82
N ILE A 159 16.03 7.36 8.30
CA ILE A 159 15.61 5.98 8.57
C ILE A 159 14.43 5.89 9.57
N ARG A 160 14.28 6.86 10.48
CA ARG A 160 13.21 6.84 11.49
C ARG A 160 11.87 7.09 10.85
N ALA A 161 11.80 8.13 10.00
CA ALA A 161 10.62 8.42 9.22
C ALA A 161 10.23 7.24 8.31
N PHE A 162 11.22 6.63 7.67
CA PHE A 162 11.03 5.49 6.78
C PHE A 162 10.53 4.23 7.51
N ILE A 163 11.19 3.80 8.58
CA ILE A 163 10.77 2.62 9.35
C ILE A 163 9.39 2.83 9.99
N LYS A 164 9.09 4.05 10.45
CA LYS A 164 7.75 4.39 10.96
C LYS A 164 6.67 4.18 9.91
N TRP A 165 6.89 4.69 8.69
CA TRP A 165 5.97 4.48 7.57
C TRP A 165 5.79 3.00 7.25
N ALA A 166 6.90 2.26 7.13
CA ALA A 166 6.86 0.83 6.79
C ALA A 166 6.13 0.00 7.86
N ASN A 167 6.37 0.28 9.14
CA ASN A 167 5.71 -0.40 10.24
C ASN A 167 4.19 -0.14 10.26
N GLU A 168 3.78 1.12 10.07
CA GLU A 168 2.35 1.46 10.01
C GLU A 168 1.66 0.87 8.77
N MET A 169 2.38 0.76 7.65
CA MET A 169 1.90 0.03 6.46
C MET A 169 1.61 -1.45 6.78
N GLU A 170 2.58 -2.17 7.35
CA GLU A 170 2.41 -3.58 7.73
C GLU A 170 1.25 -3.79 8.70
N LYS A 171 1.09 -2.86 9.66
CA LYS A 171 -0.05 -2.87 10.59
C LYS A 171 -1.38 -2.71 9.86
N GLN A 172 -1.49 -1.79 8.90
CA GLN A 172 -2.71 -1.63 8.11
C GLN A 172 -3.00 -2.85 7.24
N ASP A 173 -1.99 -3.42 6.59
CA ASP A 173 -2.14 -4.61 5.75
C ASP A 173 -2.55 -5.82 6.59
N GLY A 174 -1.98 -5.99 7.79
CA GLY A 174 -2.40 -7.01 8.76
C GLY A 174 -3.86 -6.87 9.18
N ILE A 175 -4.31 -5.65 9.50
CA ILE A 175 -5.71 -5.37 9.86
C ILE A 175 -6.64 -5.64 8.67
N ASN A 176 -6.31 -5.13 7.48
CA ASN A 176 -7.11 -5.32 6.27
C ASN A 176 -7.23 -6.81 5.89
N SER A 177 -6.13 -7.57 6.03
CA SER A 177 -6.12 -9.01 5.82
C SER A 177 -7.02 -9.73 6.84
N ALA A 178 -6.94 -9.36 8.12
CA ALA A 178 -7.79 -9.95 9.16
C ALA A 178 -9.28 -9.67 8.93
N ILE A 179 -9.64 -8.44 8.54
CA ILE A 179 -11.01 -8.06 8.17
C ILE A 179 -11.49 -8.87 6.97
N GLY A 180 -10.69 -8.95 5.89
CA GLY A 180 -11.05 -9.70 4.69
C GLY A 180 -11.28 -11.19 4.96
N ARG A 181 -10.49 -11.81 5.85
CA ARG A 181 -10.70 -13.20 6.30
C ARG A 181 -11.98 -13.36 7.12
N ALA A 182 -12.29 -12.39 7.97
CA ALA A 182 -13.53 -12.41 8.75
C ALA A 182 -14.77 -12.26 7.85
N GLU A 183 -14.70 -11.36 6.85
CA GLU A 183 -15.76 -11.16 5.85
C GLU A 183 -15.97 -12.39 4.96
N SER A 184 -14.91 -13.16 4.66
CA SER A 184 -15.00 -14.40 3.87
C SER A 184 -15.39 -15.65 4.67
N GLY A 185 -15.70 -15.50 5.97
CA GLY A 185 -16.11 -16.60 6.83
C GLY A 185 -15.00 -17.62 7.14
N MET A 186 -13.73 -17.29 6.85
CA MET A 186 -12.61 -18.13 7.24
C MET A 186 -12.34 -17.94 8.73
N ALA A 187 -12.72 -18.95 9.54
CA ALA A 187 -12.46 -18.95 10.97
C ALA A 187 -10.97 -18.69 11.26
N GLN A 188 -10.68 -17.70 12.10
CA GLN A 188 -9.32 -17.46 12.58
C GLN A 188 -8.94 -18.65 13.49
N VAL A 189 -8.02 -19.50 13.04
CA VAL A 189 -7.31 -20.42 13.93
C VAL A 189 -6.37 -19.56 14.76
N ILE A 190 -6.83 -19.15 15.94
CA ILE A 190 -5.97 -18.51 16.93
C ILE A 190 -5.11 -19.62 17.52
N TYR A 191 -3.85 -19.71 17.09
CA TYR A 191 -2.84 -20.41 17.88
C TYR A 191 -2.51 -19.51 19.06
N VAL A 192 -3.04 -19.87 20.22
CA VAL A 192 -2.56 -19.38 21.51
C VAL A 192 -1.42 -20.32 21.88
N ASP A 193 -0.18 -19.86 21.75
CA ASP A 193 0.98 -20.49 22.39
C ASP A 193 1.01 -20.14 23.90
#